data_AF-A0A7S0BZY1-F1
#
_entry.id   AF-A0A7S0BZY1-F1
#
_cell.length_a   1.000
_cell.length_b   1.000
_cell.length_c   1.000
_cell.angle_alpha   90.00
_cell.angle_beta   90.00
_cell.angle_gamma   90.00
#
_symmetry.space_group_name_H-M   'P 1'
#
loop_
_entity.id
_entity.type
_entity.pdbx_description
1 polymer ?
#
loop_
_entity_poly.entity_id
_entity_poly.type
_entity_poly.pdbx_seq_one_letter_code
_entity_poly.pdbx_strand_id
1 'polypeptide(L)'
;MAKKIPKDPGAPKRNMSAYLLYQNAMREQFKAQNPGMTFGQLAKYTSAMYSELTPAEKEAWVQRAEADKQRYLHELSTYIPPPGFDAKGDAIMTNPPQATFRGVKRSSSSKLTKDVNAPKRNLSAYLLYQNAMRNHFKAENPGMTFGQLAKYTSHMYKNLTPEERAAWDARSQADRERYEAEMA
;
A
#
# COMPACT_ATOMS: atom_id res chain seq x y z
N MET A 1 -5.97 -14.76 6.42
CA MET A 1 -5.99 -13.55 7.28
C MET A 1 -4.64 -12.86 7.17
N ALA A 2 -4.58 -11.57 6.84
CA ALA A 2 -3.30 -10.85 6.80
C ALA A 2 -2.78 -10.68 8.25
N LYS A 3 -1.55 -11.12 8.51
CA LYS A 3 -0.92 -10.97 9.83
C LYS A 3 -0.72 -9.47 10.09
N LYS A 4 -1.32 -8.96 11.17
CA LYS A 4 -1.11 -7.57 11.60
C LYS A 4 0.37 -7.42 11.95
N ILE A 5 1.00 -6.33 11.49
CA ILE A 5 2.37 -5.99 11.88
C ILE A 5 2.36 -5.81 13.41
N PRO A 6 3.24 -6.51 14.15
CA PRO A 6 3.38 -6.30 15.58
C PRO A 6 3.68 -4.83 15.87
N LYS A 7 3.01 -4.29 16.89
CA LYS A 7 3.24 -2.93 17.37
C LYS A 7 3.88 -2.99 18.73
N ASP A 8 4.75 -2.04 19.01
CA ASP A 8 5.31 -1.88 20.34
C ASP A 8 4.16 -1.52 21.32
N PRO A 9 3.97 -2.28 22.42
CA PRO A 9 3.06 -1.90 23.49
C PRO A 9 3.33 -0.50 24.07
N GLY A 10 4.56 0.00 24.01
CA GLY A 10 4.96 1.33 24.47
C GLY A 10 4.65 2.47 23.48
N ALA A 11 4.21 2.16 22.26
CA ALA A 11 3.96 3.16 21.24
C ALA A 11 2.69 3.99 21.53
N PRO A 12 2.75 5.33 21.39
CA PRO A 12 1.58 6.18 21.45
C PRO A 12 0.47 5.71 20.52
N LYS A 13 -0.76 5.70 21.01
CA LYS A 13 -1.91 5.30 20.21
C LYS A 13 -2.19 6.38 19.17
N ARG A 14 -2.27 5.96 17.90
CA ARG A 14 -2.55 6.87 16.78
C ARG A 14 -3.79 7.71 17.01
N ASN A 15 -3.71 8.95 16.51
CA ASN A 15 -4.84 9.84 16.51
C ASN A 15 -6.02 9.30 15.69
N MET A 16 -7.24 9.66 16.12
CA MET A 16 -8.49 9.32 15.47
C MET A 16 -9.02 10.50 14.65
N SER A 17 -9.68 10.19 13.53
CA SER A 17 -10.37 11.20 12.73
C SER A 17 -11.70 11.61 13.38
N ALA A 18 -12.24 12.76 12.97
CA ALA A 18 -13.54 13.26 13.41
C ALA A 18 -14.65 12.20 13.27
N TYR A 19 -14.69 11.51 12.13
CA TYR A 19 -15.63 10.43 11.90
C TYR A 19 -15.44 9.23 12.85
N LEU A 20 -14.19 8.81 13.13
CA LEU A 20 -13.94 7.69 14.05
C LEU A 20 -14.29 8.04 15.49
N LEU A 21 -14.07 9.28 15.91
CA LEU A 21 -14.49 9.79 17.21
C LEU A 21 -16.03 9.77 17.32
N TYR A 22 -16.72 10.29 16.30
CA TYR A 22 -18.18 10.25 16.23
C TYR A 22 -18.72 8.81 16.25
N GLN A 23 -18.17 7.93 15.40
CA GLN A 23 -18.55 6.52 15.37
C GLN A 23 -18.40 5.88 16.74
N ASN A 24 -17.26 6.06 17.42
CA ASN A 24 -17.04 5.46 18.74
C ASN A 24 -18.01 6.00 19.80
N ALA A 25 -18.32 7.29 19.77
CA ALA A 25 -19.25 7.91 20.71
C ALA A 25 -20.70 7.47 20.49
N MET A 26 -21.13 7.36 19.23
CA MET A 26 -22.52 7.05 18.87
C MET A 26 -22.78 5.55 18.73
N ARG A 27 -21.74 4.71 18.69
CA ARG A 27 -21.88 3.26 18.45
C ARG A 27 -22.85 2.58 19.40
N GLU A 28 -22.74 2.85 20.71
CA GLU A 28 -23.60 2.22 21.71
C GLU A 28 -25.04 2.74 21.60
N GLN A 29 -25.22 4.02 21.31
CA GLN A 29 -26.55 4.61 21.07
C GLN A 29 -27.22 4.00 19.84
N PHE A 30 -26.51 3.92 18.72
CA PHE A 30 -27.06 3.33 17.49
C PHE A 30 -27.29 1.84 17.62
N LYS A 31 -26.47 1.13 18.40
CA LYS A 31 -26.68 -0.29 18.72
C LYS A 31 -27.92 -0.49 19.61
N ALA A 32 -28.15 0.38 20.58
CA ALA A 32 -29.33 0.32 21.45
C ALA A 32 -30.61 0.65 20.68
N GLN A 33 -30.56 1.62 19.77
CA GLN A 33 -31.68 1.98 18.90
C GLN A 33 -31.96 0.92 17.83
N ASN A 34 -30.92 0.17 17.42
CA ASN A 34 -31.02 -0.84 16.36
C ASN A 34 -30.45 -2.20 16.83
N PRO A 35 -31.09 -2.86 17.81
CA PRO A 35 -30.54 -4.06 18.45
C PRO A 35 -30.45 -5.31 17.54
N GLY A 36 -30.99 -5.24 16.31
CA GLY A 36 -30.91 -6.31 15.31
C GLY A 36 -29.95 -6.05 14.14
N MET A 37 -29.31 -4.88 14.06
CA MET A 37 -28.40 -4.58 12.95
C MET A 37 -27.05 -5.28 13.13
N THR A 38 -26.56 -5.87 12.04
CA THR A 38 -25.18 -6.36 12.00
C THR A 38 -24.19 -5.20 12.08
N PHE A 39 -22.96 -5.46 12.53
CA PHE A 39 -21.90 -4.46 12.59
C PHE A 39 -21.72 -3.69 11.27
N GLY A 40 -21.81 -4.38 10.12
CA GLY A 40 -21.67 -3.75 8.80
C GLY A 40 -22.82 -2.81 8.45
N GLN A 41 -24.06 -3.17 8.82
CA GLN A 41 -25.23 -2.31 8.63
C GLN A 41 -25.16 -1.09 9.56
N LEU A 42 -24.77 -1.29 10.81
CA LEU A 42 -24.58 -0.21 11.79
C LEU A 42 -23.51 0.79 11.34
N ALA A 43 -22.41 0.31 10.77
CA ALA A 43 -21.36 1.17 10.22
C ALA A 43 -21.87 2.02 9.04
N LYS A 44 -22.68 1.45 8.14
CA LYS A 44 -23.32 2.21 7.05
C LYS A 44 -24.29 3.27 7.59
N TYR A 45 -25.10 2.90 8.58
CA TYR A 45 -26.02 3.82 9.25
C TYR A 45 -25.27 4.99 9.91
N THR A 46 -24.21 4.70 10.66
CA THR A 46 -23.37 5.73 11.30
C THR A 46 -22.77 6.70 10.27
N SER A 47 -22.32 6.18 9.13
CA SER A 47 -21.78 7.00 8.04
C SER A 47 -22.84 7.92 7.42
N ALA A 48 -24.08 7.46 7.28
CA ALA A 48 -25.20 8.28 6.80
C ALA A 48 -25.49 9.40 7.81
N MET A 49 -25.65 9.06 9.09
CA MET A 49 -25.90 10.04 10.17
C MET A 49 -24.80 11.09 10.27
N TYR A 50 -23.52 10.68 10.17
CA TYR A 50 -22.40 11.63 10.15
C TYR A 50 -22.46 12.58 8.95
N SER A 51 -22.96 12.12 7.80
CA SER A 51 -23.08 12.95 6.59
C SER A 51 -24.24 13.94 6.70
N GLU A 52 -25.28 13.61 7.45
CA GLU A 52 -26.44 14.47 7.74
C GLU A 52 -26.20 15.48 8.86
N LEU A 53 -25.16 15.29 9.70
CA LEU A 53 -24.81 16.27 10.74
C LEU A 53 -24.62 17.68 10.15
N THR A 54 -25.04 18.67 10.94
CA THR A 54 -24.86 20.07 10.59
C THR A 54 -23.37 20.43 10.48
N PRO A 55 -23.01 21.45 9.69
CA PRO A 55 -21.62 21.90 9.60
C PRO A 55 -21.02 22.24 10.98
N ALA A 56 -21.81 22.86 11.86
CA ALA A 56 -21.38 23.21 13.22
C ALA A 56 -21.06 21.98 14.08
N GLU A 57 -21.89 20.94 14.04
CA GLU A 57 -21.62 19.70 14.77
C GLU A 57 -20.41 18.96 14.20
N LYS A 58 -20.29 18.90 12.88
CA LYS A 58 -19.11 18.33 12.20
C LYS A 58 -17.84 19.07 12.62
N GLU A 59 -17.88 20.39 12.68
CA GLU A 59 -16.75 21.22 13.11
C GLU A 59 -16.35 20.93 14.55
N ALA A 60 -17.30 20.73 15.47
CA ALA A 60 -17.00 20.31 16.84
C ALA A 60 -16.25 18.96 16.87
N TRP A 61 -16.61 18.00 16.01
CA TRP A 61 -15.88 16.73 15.88
C TRP A 61 -14.50 16.89 15.24
N VAL A 62 -14.35 17.81 14.29
CA VAL A 62 -13.05 18.15 13.68
C VAL A 62 -12.12 18.78 14.71
N GLN A 63 -12.62 19.69 15.56
CA GLN A 63 -11.83 20.27 16.66
C GLN A 63 -11.38 19.19 17.66
N ARG A 64 -12.27 18.25 18.03
CA ARG A 64 -11.89 17.10 18.87
C ARG A 64 -10.83 16.23 18.21
N ALA A 65 -10.91 16.01 16.90
CA ALA A 65 -9.91 15.24 16.15
C ALA A 65 -8.56 15.97 16.07
N GLU A 66 -8.56 17.30 15.94
CA GLU A 66 -7.33 18.09 15.97
C GLU A 66 -6.70 18.06 17.37
N ALA A 67 -7.48 18.18 18.44
CA ALA A 67 -6.98 18.01 19.80
C ALA A 67 -6.37 16.60 20.02
N ASP A 68 -7.02 15.55 19.53
CA ASP A 68 -6.53 14.17 19.58
C ASP A 68 -5.23 13.97 18.78
N LYS A 69 -5.09 14.68 17.66
CA LYS A 69 -3.87 14.75 16.87
C LYS A 69 -2.74 15.46 17.63
N GLN A 70 -3.02 16.58 18.29
CA GLN A 70 -2.01 17.28 19.10
C GLN A 70 -1.54 16.41 20.28
N ARG A 71 -2.45 15.71 20.97
CA ARG A 71 -2.09 14.71 21.99
C ARG A 71 -1.14 13.66 21.41
N TYR A 72 -1.50 13.04 20.29
CA TYR A 72 -0.67 12.03 19.65
C TYR A 72 0.71 12.56 19.26
N LEU A 73 0.80 13.78 18.71
CA LEU A 73 2.08 14.38 18.35
C LEU A 73 2.97 14.64 19.56
N HIS A 74 2.40 15.10 20.68
CA HIS A 74 3.12 15.31 21.94
C HIS A 74 3.60 14.00 22.57
N GLU A 75 2.76 12.97 22.58
CA GLU A 75 3.16 11.63 23.02
C GLU A 75 4.25 11.06 22.11
N LEU A 76 4.13 11.26 20.79
CA LEU A 76 5.10 10.81 19.80
C LEU A 76 6.45 11.52 19.93
N SER A 77 6.48 12.80 20.29
CA SER A 77 7.75 13.52 20.50
C SER A 77 8.51 13.06 21.74
N THR A 78 7.79 12.52 22.73
CA THR A 78 8.39 11.97 23.96
C THR A 78 8.77 10.50 23.79
N TYR A 79 8.20 9.82 22.80
CA TYR A 79 8.38 8.40 22.57
C TYR A 79 9.74 8.10 21.92
N ILE A 80 10.51 7.23 22.58
CA ILE A 80 11.78 6.70 22.08
C ILE A 80 11.55 5.25 21.67
N PRO A 81 11.59 4.92 20.37
CA PRO A 81 11.31 3.56 19.91
C PRO A 81 12.43 2.59 20.33
N PRO A 82 12.10 1.39 20.85
CA PRO A 82 13.08 0.37 21.12
C PRO A 82 13.68 -0.19 19.82
N PRO A 83 14.90 -0.77 19.86
CA PRO A 83 15.54 -1.37 18.70
C PRO A 83 14.60 -2.38 18.00
N GLY A 84 14.38 -2.19 16.70
CA GLY A 84 13.48 -3.03 15.91
C GLY A 84 12.07 -2.47 15.72
N PHE A 85 11.76 -1.26 16.19
CA PHE A 85 10.51 -0.54 15.91
C PHE A 85 10.78 0.82 15.26
N ASP A 86 9.86 1.28 14.41
CA ASP A 86 9.97 2.57 13.73
C ASP A 86 9.60 3.73 14.66
N ALA A 87 9.77 4.97 14.18
CA ALA A 87 9.42 6.18 14.94
C ALA A 87 7.93 6.27 15.32
N LYS A 88 7.08 5.37 14.81
CA LYS A 88 5.64 5.27 15.09
C LYS A 88 5.28 4.00 15.87
N GLY A 89 6.28 3.22 16.30
CA GLY A 89 6.12 1.97 17.04
C GLY A 89 5.63 0.77 16.23
N ASP A 90 5.71 0.81 14.90
CA ASP A 90 5.50 -0.36 14.05
C ASP A 90 6.80 -1.17 13.95
N ALA A 91 6.74 -2.51 14.06
CA ALA A 91 7.94 -3.34 13.99
C ALA A 91 8.66 -3.23 12.63
N ILE A 92 9.95 -2.89 12.66
CA ILE A 92 10.88 -2.94 11.53
C ILE A 92 11.26 -4.40 11.31
N MET A 93 10.39 -5.18 10.68
CA MET A 93 10.74 -6.55 10.29
C MET A 93 11.84 -6.49 9.21
N THR A 94 12.98 -7.14 9.46
CA THR A 94 14.16 -7.22 8.57
C THR A 94 13.91 -7.98 7.26
N ASN A 95 12.70 -8.52 7.09
CA ASN A 95 12.11 -8.84 5.80
C ASN A 95 10.87 -7.96 5.64
N PRO A 96 10.79 -7.07 4.64
CA PRO A 96 9.64 -6.19 4.51
C PRO A 96 8.39 -7.07 4.34
N PRO A 97 7.42 -7.06 5.27
CA PRO A 97 6.08 -7.42 4.88
C PRO A 97 5.72 -6.39 3.82
N GLN A 98 5.26 -6.85 2.66
CA GLN A 98 4.79 -5.99 1.57
C GLN A 98 4.17 -4.74 2.18
N ALA A 99 4.75 -3.58 1.89
CA ALA A 99 4.24 -2.30 2.34
C ALA A 99 2.72 -2.37 2.24
N THR A 100 2.01 -2.13 3.34
CA THR A 100 0.57 -1.94 3.29
C THR A 100 0.36 -0.64 2.53
N PHE A 101 0.45 -0.72 1.20
CA PHE A 101 -0.26 0.17 0.33
C PHE A 101 -1.69 0.10 0.86
N ARG A 102 -2.14 1.17 1.52
CA ARG A 102 -3.54 1.61 1.38
C ARG A 102 -3.73 2.04 -0.08
N GLY A 103 -3.41 1.15 -1.01
CA GLY A 103 -4.05 1.14 -2.31
C GLY A 103 -5.47 0.74 -1.99
N VAL A 104 -6.40 1.62 -2.29
CA VAL A 104 -7.71 1.19 -2.77
C VAL A 104 -7.47 -0.09 -3.53
N LYS A 105 -7.97 -1.24 -3.03
CA LYS A 105 -8.10 -2.42 -3.87
C LYS A 105 -8.97 -1.93 -5.01
N ARG A 106 -8.37 -1.52 -6.12
CA ARG A 106 -9.05 -1.57 -7.40
C ARG A 106 -9.50 -3.01 -7.45
N SER A 107 -10.81 -3.19 -7.30
CA SER A 107 -11.45 -4.47 -7.48
C SER A 107 -10.85 -5.06 -8.75
N SER A 108 -10.60 -6.35 -8.72
CA SER A 108 -10.07 -7.12 -9.82
C SER A 108 -11.05 -7.21 -11.00
N SER A 109 -11.86 -6.18 -11.26
CA SER A 109 -12.75 -6.07 -12.41
C SER A 109 -12.00 -6.02 -13.75
N SER A 110 -10.66 -5.93 -13.75
CA SER A 110 -9.83 -6.03 -14.96
C SER A 110 -9.12 -7.38 -15.17
N LYS A 111 -9.32 -8.36 -14.29
CA LYS A 111 -9.13 -9.77 -14.69
C LYS A 111 -10.46 -10.31 -15.19
N LEU A 112 -11.00 -9.65 -16.22
CA LEU A 112 -11.69 -10.41 -17.26
C LEU A 112 -10.77 -11.58 -17.57
N THR A 113 -11.30 -12.80 -17.49
CA THR A 113 -10.63 -14.05 -17.85
C THR A 113 -9.73 -13.79 -19.04
N LYS A 114 -8.42 -13.64 -18.79
CA LYS A 114 -7.48 -13.34 -19.85
C LYS A 114 -7.52 -14.57 -20.74
N ASP A 115 -8.03 -14.39 -21.96
CA ASP A 115 -8.17 -15.47 -22.92
C ASP A 115 -6.83 -16.22 -22.96
N VAL A 116 -6.89 -17.53 -22.77
CA VAL A 116 -5.70 -18.39 -22.72
C VAL A 116 -4.93 -18.28 -24.05
N ASN A 117 -5.65 -17.96 -25.12
CA ASN A 117 -5.11 -17.75 -26.47
C ASN A 117 -4.73 -16.29 -26.76
N ALA A 118 -4.97 -15.34 -25.84
CA ALA A 118 -4.57 -13.96 -26.08
C ALA A 118 -3.03 -13.82 -26.10
N PRO A 119 -2.49 -13.11 -27.11
CA PRO A 119 -1.07 -12.79 -27.19
C PRO A 119 -0.54 -12.19 -25.89
N LYS A 120 0.66 -12.61 -25.48
CA LYS A 120 1.31 -12.01 -24.30
C LYS A 120 1.77 -10.61 -24.67
N ARG A 121 1.47 -9.63 -23.81
CA ARG A 121 1.87 -8.24 -24.00
C ARG A 121 3.37 -8.12 -24.23
N ASN A 122 3.74 -7.16 -25.06
CA ASN A 122 5.12 -6.79 -25.27
C ASN A 122 5.80 -6.32 -23.96
N LEU A 123 7.09 -6.61 -23.87
CA LEU A 123 7.98 -6.27 -22.76
C LEU A 123 8.78 -5.01 -23.10
N SER A 124 8.98 -4.19 -22.08
CA SER A 124 9.86 -3.02 -22.19
C SER A 124 11.33 -3.43 -22.18
N ALA A 125 12.19 -2.55 -22.71
CA ALA A 125 13.64 -2.73 -22.72
C ALA A 125 14.22 -3.07 -21.33
N TYR A 126 13.73 -2.37 -20.30
CA TYR A 126 14.07 -2.64 -18.91
C TYR A 126 13.67 -4.05 -18.45
N LEU A 127 12.45 -4.51 -18.79
CA LEU A 127 11.99 -5.85 -18.39
C LEU A 127 12.75 -6.96 -19.10
N LEU A 128 13.12 -6.76 -20.37
CA LEU A 128 13.97 -7.69 -21.12
C LEU A 128 15.36 -7.78 -20.48
N TYR A 129 15.96 -6.63 -20.15
CA TYR A 129 17.23 -6.57 -19.42
C TYR A 129 17.15 -7.26 -18.06
N GLN A 130 16.11 -6.96 -17.27
CA GLN A 130 15.88 -7.57 -15.98
C GLN A 130 15.74 -9.09 -16.11
N ASN A 131 14.98 -9.59 -17.09
CA ASN A 131 14.81 -11.04 -17.28
C ASN A 131 16.11 -11.74 -17.65
N ALA A 132 16.93 -11.13 -18.51
CA ALA A 132 18.21 -11.69 -18.91
C ALA A 132 19.24 -11.69 -17.77
N MET A 133 19.35 -10.58 -17.03
CA MET A 133 20.42 -10.38 -16.06
C MET A 133 20.06 -10.84 -14.64
N ARG A 134 18.79 -11.12 -14.35
CA ARG A 134 18.34 -11.50 -13.01
C ARG A 134 19.02 -12.76 -12.47
N ASN A 135 19.26 -13.77 -13.30
CA ASN A 135 19.93 -14.98 -12.87
C ASN A 135 21.41 -14.72 -12.57
N HIS A 136 22.07 -13.91 -13.39
CA HIS A 136 23.44 -13.47 -13.17
C HIS A 136 23.58 -12.71 -11.86
N PHE A 137 22.78 -11.65 -11.67
CA PHE A 137 22.82 -10.86 -10.44
C PHE A 137 22.45 -11.66 -9.20
N LYS A 138 21.58 -12.68 -9.32
CA LYS A 138 21.26 -13.59 -8.22
C LYS A 138 22.42 -14.51 -7.88
N ALA A 139 23.16 -15.00 -8.88
CA ALA A 139 24.33 -15.84 -8.68
C ALA A 139 25.49 -15.06 -8.05
N GLU A 140 25.71 -13.81 -8.46
CA GLU A 140 26.73 -12.92 -7.90
C GLU A 140 26.36 -12.42 -6.49
N ASN A 141 25.05 -12.31 -6.21
CA ASN A 141 24.54 -11.79 -4.94
C ASN A 141 23.58 -12.79 -4.28
N PRO A 142 24.04 -13.98 -3.87
CA PRO A 142 23.17 -15.05 -3.34
C PRO A 142 22.52 -14.69 -1.99
N GLY A 143 23.03 -13.66 -1.30
CA GLY A 143 22.48 -13.15 -0.04
C GLY A 143 21.47 -11.99 -0.19
N MET A 144 21.27 -11.45 -1.40
CA MET A 144 20.31 -10.36 -1.60
C MET A 144 18.87 -10.88 -1.68
N THR A 145 17.98 -10.20 -0.97
CA THR A 145 16.54 -10.43 -1.13
C THR A 145 16.09 -10.02 -2.53
N PHE A 146 14.97 -10.57 -3.01
CA PHE A 146 14.41 -10.21 -4.32
C PHE A 146 14.20 -8.70 -4.49
N GLY A 147 13.77 -8.00 -3.42
CA GLY A 147 13.57 -6.55 -3.46
C GLY A 147 14.88 -5.76 -3.59
N GLN A 148 15.94 -6.19 -2.90
CA GLN A 148 17.27 -5.59 -3.04
C GLN A 148 17.84 -5.86 -4.43
N LEU A 149 17.69 -7.09 -4.94
CA LEU A 149 18.11 -7.48 -6.28
C LEU A 149 17.41 -6.65 -7.36
N ALA A 150 16.10 -6.39 -7.23
CA ALA A 150 15.36 -5.55 -8.15
C ALA A 150 15.86 -4.09 -8.16
N LYS A 151 16.17 -3.52 -6.98
CA LYS A 151 16.78 -2.18 -6.89
C LYS A 151 18.16 -2.15 -7.54
N TYR A 152 18.96 -3.19 -7.31
CA TYR A 152 20.28 -3.35 -7.92
C TYR A 152 20.18 -3.43 -9.45
N THR A 153 19.31 -4.28 -9.99
CA THR A 153 19.07 -4.37 -11.44
C THR A 153 18.62 -3.03 -12.05
N SER A 154 17.74 -2.29 -11.36
CA SER A 154 17.32 -0.96 -11.82
C SER A 154 18.47 0.03 -11.86
N HIS A 155 19.34 0.03 -10.85
CA HIS A 155 20.55 0.85 -10.82
C HIS A 155 21.51 0.49 -11.95
N MET A 156 21.76 -0.81 -12.16
CA MET A 156 22.62 -1.28 -13.27
C MET A 156 22.06 -0.88 -14.63
N TYR A 157 20.75 -1.00 -14.86
CA TYR A 157 20.11 -0.56 -16.10
C TYR A 157 20.27 0.95 -16.35
N LYS A 158 20.19 1.76 -15.30
CA LYS A 158 20.37 3.22 -15.40
C LYS A 158 21.79 3.60 -15.80
N ASN A 159 22.77 2.81 -15.36
CA ASN A 159 24.19 3.01 -15.61
C ASN A 159 24.72 2.29 -16.86
N LEU A 160 23.87 1.56 -17.59
CA LEU A 160 24.24 1.03 -18.90
C LEU A 160 24.70 2.15 -19.83
N THR A 161 25.68 1.82 -20.68
CA THR A 161 26.10 2.74 -21.74
C THR A 161 24.93 2.99 -22.71
N PRO A 162 24.92 4.14 -23.40
CA PRO A 162 23.89 4.43 -24.41
C PRO A 162 23.79 3.34 -25.49
N GLU A 163 24.92 2.73 -25.87
CA GLU A 163 24.98 1.65 -26.86
C GLU A 163 24.31 0.37 -26.37
N GLU A 164 24.61 -0.06 -25.14
CA GLU A 164 23.97 -1.22 -24.52
C GLU A 164 22.48 -0.99 -24.32
N ARG A 165 22.10 0.22 -23.90
CA ARG A 165 20.68 0.60 -23.76
C ARG A 165 19.96 0.55 -25.10
N ALA A 166 20.57 1.07 -26.16
CA ALA A 166 20.00 1.03 -27.51
C ALA A 166 19.76 -0.40 -27.99
N ALA A 167 20.65 -1.35 -27.67
CA ALA A 167 20.43 -2.77 -27.98
C ALA A 167 19.19 -3.35 -27.26
N TRP A 168 18.92 -2.95 -26.02
CA TRP A 168 17.71 -3.36 -25.29
C TRP A 168 16.45 -2.66 -25.80
N ASP A 169 16.56 -1.40 -26.22
CA ASP A 169 15.46 -0.65 -26.84
C ASP A 169 15.06 -1.27 -28.19
N ALA A 170 16.04 -1.66 -29.01
CA ALA A 170 15.79 -2.38 -30.27
C ALA A 170 15.09 -3.74 -30.02
N ARG A 171 15.52 -4.50 -28.99
CA ARG A 171 14.85 -5.76 -28.60
C ARG A 171 13.42 -5.51 -28.14
N SER A 172 13.16 -4.42 -27.43
CA SER A 172 11.82 -4.05 -27.00
C SER A 172 10.92 -3.61 -28.16
N GLN A 173 11.48 -2.93 -29.16
CA GLN A 173 10.78 -2.57 -30.38
C GLN A 173 10.39 -3.80 -31.19
N ALA A 174 11.29 -4.76 -31.39
CA ALA A 174 10.97 -6.03 -32.03
C ALA A 174 9.89 -6.83 -31.26
N ASP A 175 9.95 -6.81 -29.93
CA ASP A 175 8.96 -7.46 -29.06
C ASP A 175 7.57 -6.77 -29.14
N ARG A 176 7.56 -5.45 -29.34
CA ARG A 176 6.36 -4.66 -29.65
C ARG A 176 5.78 -5.02 -31.01
N GLU A 177 6.60 -5.11 -32.04
CA GLU A 177 6.19 -5.49 -33.40
C GLU A 177 5.60 -6.90 -33.45
N ARG A 178 6.22 -7.88 -32.76
CA ARG A 178 5.63 -9.23 -32.61
C ARG A 178 4.25 -9.15 -31.97
N TYR A 179 4.10 -8.42 -30.87
CA TYR A 179 2.80 -8.30 -30.20
C TYR A 179 1.76 -7.58 -31.07
N GLU A 180 2.16 -6.57 -31.83
CA GLU A 180 1.28 -5.88 -32.79
C GLU A 180 0.85 -6.81 -33.92
N ALA A 181 1.75 -7.64 -34.44
CA ALA A 181 1.44 -8.64 -35.46
C ALA A 181 0.55 -9.79 -34.94
N GLU A 182 0.74 -10.22 -33.69
CA GLU A 182 -0.12 -11.23 -33.05
C GLU A 182 -1.52 -10.69 -32.69
N MET A 183 -1.66 -9.37 -32.60
CA MET A 183 -2.92 -8.68 -32.30
C MET A 183 -3.67 -8.20 -33.55
N ALA A 184 -3.04 -8.24 -34.73
CA ALA A 184 -3.60 -7.87 -36.02
C ALA A 184 -4.34 -9.05 -36.67
#